data_AF-A0A2E8H4J3-F1
#
_entry.id   AF-A0A2E8H4J3-F1
#
_cell.length_a   1.000
_cell.length_b   1.000
_cell.length_c   1.000
_cell.angle_alpha   90.00
_cell.angle_beta   90.00
_cell.angle_gamma   90.00
#
_symmetry.space_group_name_H-M   'P 1'
#
loop_
_entity.id
_entity.type
_entity.pdbx_description
1 polymer ?
#
loop_
_entity_poly.entity_id
_entity_poly.type
_entity_poly.pdbx_seq_one_letter_code
_entity_poly.pdbx_strand_id
1 'polypeptide(L)'
;MRRELEYRYEGEGTRKYIDILLLFTCWPVEAVHQAVSICVQRRAFSDEAVKSVLSYQPPSLGDALDLSDRPLFQVKNTGIRPASEYDVLLQEEGPS
;
A
#
# COMPACT_ATOMS: atom_id res chain seq x y z
N MET A 1 2.18 -4.37 20.80
CA MET A 1 1.21 -5.35 20.25
C MET A 1 0.29 -5.89 21.35
N ARG A 2 0.73 -6.73 22.29
CA ARG A 2 -0.14 -7.33 23.34
C ARG A 2 -1.03 -6.32 24.09
N ARG A 3 -0.44 -5.31 24.75
CA ARG A 3 -1.18 -4.29 25.50
C ARG A 3 -2.20 -3.53 24.64
N GLU A 4 -1.87 -3.28 23.38
CA GLU A 4 -2.77 -2.59 22.45
C GLU A 4 -3.97 -3.47 22.07
N LEU A 5 -3.76 -4.78 21.90
CA LEU A 5 -4.85 -5.72 21.63
C LEU A 5 -5.78 -5.84 22.85
N GLU A 6 -5.21 -5.99 24.06
CA GLU A 6 -6.00 -6.02 25.30
C GLU A 6 -6.75 -4.71 25.54
N TYR A 7 -6.14 -3.55 25.25
CA TYR A 7 -6.79 -2.24 25.38
C TYR A 7 -7.93 -2.04 24.38
N ARG A 8 -7.77 -2.49 23.13
CA ARG A 8 -8.74 -2.26 22.04
C ARG A 8 -9.87 -3.28 21.98
N TYR A 9 -9.61 -4.51 22.40
CA TYR A 9 -10.52 -5.65 22.24
C TYR A 9 -10.89 -6.32 23.57
N GLU A 10 -10.55 -5.71 24.71
CA GLU A 10 -10.87 -6.18 26.06
C GLU A 10 -10.60 -7.69 26.24
N GLY A 11 -11.64 -8.49 26.51
CA GLY A 11 -11.56 -9.93 26.72
C GLY A 11 -11.08 -10.73 25.49
N GLU A 12 -11.22 -10.18 24.28
CA GLU A 12 -10.73 -10.82 23.05
C GLU A 12 -9.26 -10.50 22.74
N GLY A 13 -8.70 -9.45 23.33
CA GLY A 13 -7.33 -9.02 23.05
C GLY A 13 -6.28 -10.09 23.35
N THR A 14 -6.48 -10.84 24.43
CA THR A 14 -5.62 -11.98 24.78
C THR A 14 -5.72 -13.09 23.74
N ARG A 15 -6.94 -13.39 23.26
CA ARG A 15 -7.17 -14.42 22.23
C ARG A 15 -6.48 -14.03 20.92
N LYS A 16 -6.64 -12.78 20.47
CA LYS A 16 -5.95 -12.27 19.27
C LYS A 16 -4.43 -12.31 19.42
N TYR A 17 -3.91 -12.06 20.63
CA TYR A 17 -2.48 -12.21 20.88
C TYR A 17 -2.02 -13.67 20.79
N ILE A 18 -2.80 -14.62 21.31
CA ILE A 18 -2.55 -16.06 21.14
C ILE A 18 -2.58 -16.44 19.65
N ASP A 19 -3.54 -15.93 18.89
CA ASP A 19 -3.63 -16.19 17.44
C ASP A 19 -2.38 -15.70 16.70
N ILE A 20 -1.80 -14.57 17.12
CA ILE A 20 -0.51 -14.08 16.60
C ILE A 20 0.64 -15.03 16.99
N LEU A 21 0.66 -15.52 18.23
CA LEU A 21 1.68 -16.49 18.67
C LEU A 21 1.59 -17.81 17.89
N LEU A 22 0.38 -18.24 17.53
CA LEU A 22 0.19 -19.44 16.71
C LEU A 22 0.76 -19.30 15.30
N LEU A 23 0.94 -18.08 14.78
CA LEU A 23 1.55 -17.86 13.47
C LEU A 23 3.00 -18.36 13.40
N PHE A 24 3.72 -18.40 14.53
CA PHE A 24 5.08 -18.97 14.58
C PHE A 24 5.13 -20.48 14.28
N THR A 25 3.99 -21.17 14.29
CA THR A 25 3.93 -22.60 13.91
C THR A 25 3.85 -22.80 12.39
N CYS A 26 3.44 -21.76 11.64
CA CYS A 26 3.24 -21.82 10.20
C CYS A 26 4.25 -20.98 9.41
N TRP A 27 4.89 -20.01 10.06
CA TRP A 27 5.76 -19.02 9.42
C TRP A 27 7.12 -18.95 10.12
N PRO A 28 8.20 -18.59 9.40
CA PRO A 28 9.50 -18.31 10.01
C PRO A 28 9.40 -17.22 11.08
N VAL A 29 10.20 -17.36 12.13
CA VAL A 29 10.24 -16.43 13.27
C VAL A 29 10.48 -15.00 12.80
N GLU A 30 11.47 -14.81 11.93
CA GLU A 30 11.85 -13.52 11.37
C GLU A 30 10.70 -12.84 10.62
N ALA A 31 9.93 -13.62 9.84
CA ALA A 31 8.80 -13.12 9.07
C ALA A 31 7.69 -12.61 9.99
N VAL A 32 7.35 -13.37 11.04
CA VAL A 32 6.32 -12.96 12.02
C VAL A 32 6.78 -11.73 12.80
N HIS A 33 8.05 -11.67 13.20
CA HIS A 33 8.61 -10.48 13.86
C HIS A 33 8.53 -9.23 12.99
N GLN A 34 8.91 -9.36 11.71
CA GLN A 34 8.85 -8.25 10.76
C GLN A 34 7.40 -7.79 10.53
N ALA A 35 6.47 -8.72 10.35
CA ALA A 35 5.05 -8.42 10.19
C ALA A 35 4.48 -7.68 11.41
N VAL A 36 4.78 -8.16 12.61
CA VAL A 36 4.37 -7.49 13.86
C VAL A 36 4.98 -6.09 13.96
N SER A 37 6.25 -5.91 13.59
CA SER A 37 6.92 -4.61 13.58
C SER A 37 6.22 -3.62 12.64
N ILE A 38 5.91 -4.05 11.41
CA ILE A 38 5.17 -3.25 10.42
C ILE A 38 3.78 -2.86 10.96
N CYS A 39 3.06 -3.80 11.54
CA CYS A 39 1.75 -3.54 12.14
C CYS A 39 1.82 -2.51 13.28
N VAL A 40 2.83 -2.61 14.16
CA VAL A 40 3.04 -1.61 15.23
C VAL A 40 3.35 -0.24 14.66
N GLN A 41 4.25 -0.14 13.69
CA GLN A 41 4.62 1.13 13.04
C GLN A 41 3.41 1.81 12.38
N ARG A 42 2.56 1.01 11.70
CA ARG A 42 1.33 1.49 11.05
C ARG A 42 0.14 1.67 12.00
N ARG A 43 0.32 1.38 13.30
CA ARG A 43 -0.76 1.34 14.31
C ARG A 43 -1.94 0.45 13.92
N ALA A 44 -1.69 -0.61 13.16
CA ALA A 44 -2.66 -1.60 12.73
C ALA A 44 -2.64 -2.82 13.67
N PHE A 45 -3.39 -2.72 14.77
CA PHE A 45 -3.39 -3.74 15.83
C PHE A 45 -4.55 -4.72 15.66
N SER A 46 -4.32 -5.82 14.94
CA SER A 46 -5.20 -6.99 14.93
C SER A 46 -4.41 -8.22 14.45
N ASP A 47 -4.87 -9.44 14.74
CA ASP A 47 -4.22 -10.65 14.23
C ASP A 47 -4.40 -10.78 12.70
N GLU A 48 -5.52 -10.31 12.17
CA GLU A 48 -5.80 -10.27 10.73
C GLU A 48 -4.84 -9.32 9.99
N ALA A 49 -4.44 -8.21 10.62
CA ALA A 49 -3.45 -7.31 10.05
C ALA A 49 -2.07 -7.99 9.94
N VAL A 50 -1.67 -8.75 10.96
CA VAL A 50 -0.40 -9.50 10.92
C VAL A 50 -0.46 -10.60 9.85
N LYS A 51 -1.58 -11.35 9.78
CA LYS A 51 -1.82 -12.35 8.73
C LYS A 51 -1.74 -11.72 7.34
N SER A 52 -2.40 -10.58 7.15
CA SER A 52 -2.40 -9.84 5.88
C SER A 52 -0.97 -9.47 5.46
N VAL A 53 -0.15 -8.93 6.37
CA VAL A 53 1.25 -8.60 6.06
C VAL A 53 2.07 -9.84 5.70
N LEU A 54 1.85 -10.97 6.36
CA LEU A 54 2.55 -12.22 6.06
C LEU A 54 2.17 -12.83 4.71
N SER A 55 0.88 -12.80 4.36
CA SER A 55 0.38 -13.37 3.10
C SER A 55 0.43 -12.39 1.93
N TYR A 56 0.72 -11.12 2.17
CA TYR A 56 0.70 -10.10 1.13
C TYR A 56 1.79 -10.36 0.11
N GLN A 57 1.37 -10.74 -1.09
CA GLN A 57 2.22 -10.80 -2.26
C GLN A 57 1.92 -9.56 -3.10
N PRO A 58 2.85 -8.58 -3.17
CA PRO A 58 2.65 -7.43 -4.04
C PRO A 58 2.47 -7.93 -5.48
N PRO A 59 1.55 -7.31 -6.25
CA PRO A 59 1.48 -7.58 -7.68
C PRO A 59 2.87 -7.38 -8.28
N SER A 60 3.34 -8.34 -9.07
CA SER A 60 4.54 -8.13 -9.88
C SER A 60 4.29 -6.89 -10.74
N LEU A 61 5.14 -5.88 -10.61
CA LEU A 61 5.20 -4.79 -11.59
C LEU A 61 5.42 -5.47 -12.94
N GLY A 62 4.42 -5.47 -13.80
CA GLY A 62 4.56 -6.02 -15.14
C GLY A 62 5.70 -5.30 -15.88
N ASP A 63 6.45 -6.04 -16.69
CA ASP A 63 7.51 -5.51 -17.53
C ASP A 63 6.90 -4.58 -18.60
N ALA A 64 6.73 -3.31 -18.24
CA ALA A 64 6.11 -2.26 -19.05
C ALA A 64 4.63 -2.49 -19.42
N LEU A 65 3.86 -1.41 -19.38
CA LEU A 65 2.50 -1.38 -19.90
C LEU A 65 2.57 -1.28 -21.43
N ASP A 66 2.25 -2.36 -22.15
CA ASP A 66 2.17 -2.32 -23.61
C ASP A 66 0.91 -1.56 -24.06
N LEU A 67 1.13 -0.45 -24.77
CA LEU A 67 0.08 0.42 -25.32
C LEU A 67 0.08 0.41 -26.86
N SER A 68 0.85 -0.51 -27.47
CA SER A 68 1.02 -0.61 -28.93
C SER A 68 -0.29 -0.90 -29.68
N ASP A 69 -1.25 -1.55 -29.00
CA ASP A 69 -2.57 -1.87 -29.57
C ASP A 69 -3.67 -0.88 -29.20
N ARG A 70 -3.34 0.21 -28.49
CA ARG A 70 -4.32 1.21 -28.05
C ARG A 70 -4.09 2.56 -28.73
N PRO A 71 -4.65 2.78 -29.95
CA PRO A 71 -4.41 3.99 -30.72
C PRO A 71 -4.88 5.28 -30.02
N LEU A 72 -5.87 5.19 -29.12
CA LEU A 72 -6.33 6.31 -28.30
C LEU A 72 -5.26 6.84 -27.32
N PHE A 73 -4.31 5.99 -26.91
CA PHE A 73 -3.22 6.38 -26.01
C PHE A 73 -1.91 6.66 -26.77
N GLN A 74 -1.91 6.48 -28.09
CA GLN A 74 -0.80 6.85 -28.96
C GLN A 74 -0.99 8.29 -29.41
N VAL A 75 -0.83 9.22 -28.47
CA VAL A 75 -0.79 10.65 -28.81
C VAL A 75 0.45 10.88 -29.66
N LYS A 76 0.26 11.02 -30.98
CA LYS A 76 1.32 11.47 -31.89
C LYS A 76 1.62 12.94 -31.59
N ASN A 77 2.55 13.17 -30.68
CA ASN A 77 3.16 14.46 -30.45
C ASN A 77 4.67 14.36 -30.63
N THR A 78 5.31 15.50 -30.82
CA THR A 78 6.78 15.59 -30.95
C THR A 78 7.50 15.51 -29.60
N GLY A 79 6.78 15.22 -28.51
CA GLY A 79 7.27 15.37 -27.14
C GLY A 79 7.54 16.82 -26.72
N ILE A 80 7.35 17.79 -27.62
CA ILE A 80 7.66 19.19 -27.43
C ILE A 80 6.36 19.97 -27.65
N ARG A 81 5.79 20.47 -26.55
CA ARG A 81 4.70 21.44 -26.60
C ARG A 81 5.31 22.84 -26.77
N PRO A 82 4.88 23.65 -27.75
CA PRO A 82 5.29 25.04 -27.87
C PRO A 82 5.02 25.81 -26.57
N ALA A 83 5.98 26.60 -26.12
CA ALA A 83 5.83 27.40 -24.89
C ALA A 83 4.61 28.35 -24.95
N SER A 84 4.26 28.81 -26.15
CA SER A 84 3.09 29.68 -26.41
C SER A 84 1.76 29.05 -26.01
N GLU A 85 1.64 27.72 -25.95
CA GLU A 85 0.40 27.07 -25.46
C GLU A 85 0.21 27.26 -23.94
N TYR A 86 1.29 27.43 -23.17
CA TYR A 86 1.22 27.73 -21.75
C TYR A 86 0.89 29.20 -21.49
N ASP A 87 1.37 30.10 -22.35
CA ASP A 87 1.10 31.55 -22.24
C ASP A 87 -0.41 31.85 -22.32
N VAL A 88 -1.17 31.09 -23.12
CA VAL A 88 -2.64 31.22 -23.24
C VAL A 88 -3.35 30.74 -21.97
N LEU A 89 -2.93 29.60 -21.42
CA LEU A 89 -3.52 29.07 -20.18
C LEU A 89 -3.24 29.98 -18.97
N LEU A 90 -2.05 30.59 -18.94
CA LEU A 90 -1.67 31.60 -17.94
C LEU A 90 -2.49 32.88 -18.04
N GLN A 91 -3.00 33.23 -19.22
CA GLN A 91 -3.90 34.38 -19.41
C GLN A 91 -5.33 34.10 -18.95
N GLU A 92 -5.79 32.85 -19.04
CA GLU A 92 -7.12 32.43 -18.57
C GLU A 92 -7.20 32.31 -17.03
N GLU A 93 -6.07 32.13 -16.34
CA GLU A 93 -5.97 32.08 -14.87
C GLU A 93 -5.71 33.45 -14.20
N GLY A 94 -5.74 34.55 -14.96
CA GLY A 94 -5.65 35.91 -14.42
C GLY A 94 -6.92 36.34 -13.65
N PRO A 95 -6.80 37.15 -12.59
CA PRO A 95 -7.87 37.37 -11.62
C PRO A 95 -9.08 38.05 -12.24
N SER A 96 -10.28 37.48 -12.01
CA SER A 96 -11.56 38.19 -12.18
C SER A 96 -11.71 39.32 -11.16
#